data_AF-A0A9N9RD93-F1
#
_entry.id   AF-A0A9N9RD93-F1
#
_cell.length_a   1.000
_cell.length_b   1.000
_cell.length_c   1.000
_cell.angle_alpha   90.00
_cell.angle_beta   90.00
_cell.angle_gamma   90.00
#
_symmetry.space_group_name_H-M   'P 1'
#
loop_
_entity.id
_entity.type
_entity.pdbx_description
1 polymer ?
#
loop_
_entity_poly.entity_id
_entity_poly.type
_entity_poly.pdbx_seq_one_letter_code
_entity_poly.pdbx_strand_id
1 'polypeptide(L)'
;MSERDYAPLSNACVRGLCDKIYDKRKFAGVEIEKMVKDFSDANNTSQIKRLIRVLGQDLMSSTNPNVKNGALMGLSSVAVGLGKGCVNYLSELIHPILACFSESESRVRYQAAEALFNVLKIARGEALAHFPPVFEALARLAADPEPQDIVTESSSFDLAAFVPMLRERIYTRNAFARQFVVSWVSVLDAVPDIELVGYLPELLDGLFKMLDDPNPEIRRMCDVQLNEFLRSIKKDPSKVDFQAMINVLITHAQSPEELLQVRVRTPLPEAAVTDCRRSIAIIYDLSIRFLL
;
A
#
# COMPACT_ATOMS: atom_id res chain seq x y z
N MET A 1 -34.85 -13.29 10.65
CA MET A 1 -33.51 -13.18 11.28
C MET A 1 -33.73 -13.39 12.77
N SER A 2 -33.16 -14.44 13.36
CA SER A 2 -33.19 -14.60 14.83
C SER A 2 -32.58 -13.35 15.46
N GLU A 3 -33.22 -12.78 16.48
CA GLU A 3 -32.69 -11.65 17.25
C GLU A 3 -31.38 -12.08 17.94
N ARG A 4 -30.25 -11.94 17.25
CA ARG A 4 -28.94 -12.02 17.89
C ARG A 4 -28.82 -10.79 18.79
N ASP A 5 -28.44 -11.02 20.04
CA ASP A 5 -28.11 -9.93 20.95
C ASP A 5 -26.80 -9.27 20.50
N TYR A 6 -26.93 -8.13 19.83
CA TYR A 6 -25.80 -7.31 19.39
C TYR A 6 -25.36 -6.29 20.44
N ALA A 7 -25.82 -6.40 21.70
CA ALA A 7 -25.40 -5.48 22.75
C ALA A 7 -23.86 -5.43 22.83
N PRO A 8 -23.29 -4.21 23.00
CA PRO A 8 -23.96 -2.97 23.39
C PRO A 8 -24.64 -2.19 22.25
N LEU A 9 -24.56 -2.65 20.99
CA LEU A 9 -25.24 -1.98 19.88
C LEU A 9 -26.76 -2.19 19.95
N SER A 10 -27.51 -1.12 19.73
CA SER A 10 -28.96 -1.22 19.53
C SER A 10 -29.27 -1.84 18.17
N ASN A 11 -30.42 -2.51 18.05
CA ASN A 11 -30.91 -3.02 16.77
C ASN A 11 -31.06 -1.92 15.72
N ALA A 12 -31.36 -0.67 16.13
CA ALA A 12 -31.43 0.46 15.22
C ALA A 12 -30.04 0.84 14.68
N CYS A 13 -29.03 0.89 15.55
CA CYS A 13 -27.65 1.17 15.17
C CYS A 13 -27.12 0.09 14.21
N VAL A 14 -27.35 -1.20 14.50
CA VAL A 14 -26.96 -2.31 13.61
C VAL A 14 -27.63 -2.17 12.23
N ARG A 15 -28.92 -1.85 12.18
CA ARG A 15 -29.62 -1.62 10.91
C ARG A 15 -29.06 -0.43 10.14
N GLY A 16 -28.76 0.67 10.82
CA GLY A 16 -28.15 1.86 10.20
C GLY A 16 -26.76 1.57 9.65
N LEU A 17 -25.94 0.85 10.42
CA LEU A 17 -24.59 0.44 10.06
C LEU A 17 -24.56 -0.50 8.85
N CYS A 18 -25.55 -1.38 8.71
CA CYS A 18 -25.67 -2.34 7.60
C CYS A 18 -26.48 -1.80 6.41
N ASP A 19 -26.90 -0.54 6.43
CA ASP A 19 -27.74 0.05 5.36
C ASP A 19 -26.93 0.20 4.07
N LYS A 20 -27.60 0.19 2.92
CA LYS A 20 -26.98 0.39 1.60
C LYS A 20 -26.55 1.86 1.42
N ILE A 21 -27.25 2.80 2.05
CA ILE A 21 -26.99 4.24 1.98
C ILE A 21 -25.80 4.58 2.89
N TYR A 22 -24.77 5.20 2.32
CA TYR A 22 -23.54 5.56 3.04
C TYR A 22 -23.80 6.49 4.24
N ASP A 23 -24.62 7.54 4.08
CA ASP A 23 -24.87 8.51 5.15
C ASP A 23 -25.52 7.90 6.39
N LYS A 24 -26.39 6.89 6.20
CA LYS A 24 -26.97 6.14 7.32
C LYS A 24 -25.92 5.33 8.07
N ARG A 25 -24.99 4.71 7.35
CA ARG A 25 -23.86 4.00 7.97
C ARG A 25 -22.99 4.98 8.76
N LYS A 26 -22.67 6.13 8.15
CA LYS A 26 -21.88 7.18 8.79
C LYS A 26 -22.54 7.70 10.07
N PHE A 27 -23.85 7.93 10.04
CA PHE A 27 -24.61 8.33 11.24
C PHE A 27 -24.49 7.28 12.36
N ALA A 28 -24.68 5.99 12.05
CA ALA A 28 -24.50 4.91 13.02
C ALA A 28 -23.05 4.82 13.52
N GLY A 29 -22.05 5.07 12.67
CA GLY A 29 -20.64 5.16 13.06
C GLY A 29 -20.39 6.26 14.09
N VAL A 30 -20.98 7.44 13.92
CA VAL A 30 -20.88 8.54 14.91
C VAL A 30 -21.51 8.15 16.25
N GLU A 31 -22.61 7.39 16.25
CA GLU A 31 -23.19 6.85 17.49
C GLU A 31 -22.23 5.87 18.19
N ILE A 32 -21.55 5.02 17.43
CA ILE A 32 -20.53 4.08 17.94
C ILE A 32 -19.33 4.84 18.53
N GLU A 33 -18.86 5.89 17.84
CA GLU A 33 -17.77 6.74 18.31
C GLU A 33 -18.11 7.38 19.67
N LYS A 34 -19.31 7.95 19.80
CA LYS A 34 -19.78 8.52 21.07
C LYS A 34 -19.89 7.44 22.15
N MET A 35 -20.47 6.29 21.83
CA MET A 35 -20.65 5.19 22.77
C MET A 35 -19.32 4.66 23.31
N VAL A 36 -18.32 4.45 22.45
CA VAL A 36 -17.03 3.94 22.90
C VAL A 36 -16.28 4.97 23.74
N LYS A 37 -16.45 6.26 23.44
CA LYS A 37 -15.90 7.34 24.24
C LYS A 37 -16.50 7.36 25.65
N ASP A 38 -17.83 7.26 25.75
CA ASP A 38 -18.52 7.17 27.04
C ASP A 38 -18.05 5.94 27.85
N PHE A 39 -17.85 4.78 27.20
CA PHE A 39 -17.28 3.61 27.85
C PHE A 39 -15.83 3.81 28.29
N SER A 40 -15.02 4.50 27.49
CA SER A 40 -13.63 4.82 27.82
C SER A 40 -13.55 5.75 29.03
N ASP A 41 -14.35 6.82 29.04
CA ASP A 41 -14.42 7.80 30.14
C ASP A 41 -14.91 7.15 31.45
N ALA A 42 -15.80 6.16 31.34
CA ALA A 42 -16.26 5.33 32.46
C ALA A 42 -15.30 4.16 32.83
N ASN A 43 -14.15 4.02 32.17
CA ASN A 43 -13.22 2.89 32.31
C ASN A 43 -13.86 1.50 32.10
N ASN A 44 -14.95 1.44 31.32
CA ASN A 44 -15.69 0.22 31.06
C ASN A 44 -15.07 -0.58 29.90
N THR A 45 -13.88 -1.10 30.13
CA THR A 45 -13.12 -1.91 29.16
C THR A 45 -13.88 -3.16 28.71
N SER A 46 -14.77 -3.69 29.54
CA SER A 46 -15.59 -4.87 29.24
C SER A 46 -16.57 -4.60 28.08
N GLN A 47 -17.20 -3.42 28.06
CA GLN A 47 -18.15 -3.04 27.01
C GLN A 47 -17.43 -2.68 25.71
N ILE A 48 -16.24 -2.07 25.79
CA ILE A 48 -15.40 -1.82 24.61
C ILE A 48 -15.02 -3.15 23.93
N LYS A 49 -14.54 -4.13 24.70
CA LYS A 49 -14.19 -5.46 24.18
C LYS A 49 -15.41 -6.17 23.58
N ARG A 50 -16.57 -6.08 24.24
CA ARG A 50 -17.82 -6.65 23.73
C ARG A 50 -18.24 -6.01 22.41
N LEU A 51 -18.17 -4.69 22.32
CA LEU A 51 -18.45 -3.92 21.10
C LEU A 51 -17.52 -4.33 19.94
N ILE A 52 -16.21 -4.38 20.18
CA ILE A 52 -15.23 -4.82 19.18
C ILE A 52 -15.52 -6.25 18.72
N ARG A 53 -15.89 -7.15 19.65
CA ARG A 53 -16.27 -8.52 19.31
C ARG A 53 -17.49 -8.59 18.41
N VAL A 54 -18.55 -7.86 18.72
CA VAL A 54 -19.77 -7.82 17.89
C VAL A 54 -19.43 -7.35 16.48
N LEU A 55 -18.65 -6.29 16.35
CA LEU A 55 -18.25 -5.74 15.05
C LEU A 55 -17.30 -6.70 14.31
N GLY A 56 -16.19 -7.10 14.94
CA GLY A 56 -15.10 -7.87 14.35
C GLY A 56 -15.34 -9.37 14.21
N GLN A 57 -16.37 -9.93 14.83
CA GLN A 57 -16.71 -11.35 14.73
C GLN A 57 -18.16 -11.56 14.29
N ASP A 58 -19.12 -11.04 15.04
CA ASP A 58 -20.53 -11.41 14.83
C ASP A 58 -21.07 -10.85 13.50
N LEU A 59 -20.82 -9.57 13.22
CA LEU A 59 -21.20 -8.95 11.95
C LEU A 59 -20.31 -9.42 10.79
N MET A 60 -19.00 -9.53 11.01
CA MET A 60 -18.05 -10.01 9.99
C MET A 60 -18.33 -11.42 9.49
N SER A 61 -18.98 -12.27 10.30
CA SER A 61 -19.40 -13.62 9.90
C SER A 61 -20.47 -13.66 8.79
N SER A 62 -21.13 -12.52 8.51
CA SER A 62 -22.15 -12.43 7.46
C SER A 62 -21.53 -12.62 6.08
N THR A 63 -22.25 -13.26 5.16
CA THR A 63 -21.87 -13.29 3.73
C THR A 63 -22.29 -12.02 2.97
N ASN A 64 -23.03 -11.11 3.61
CA ASN A 64 -23.52 -9.89 2.98
C ASN A 64 -22.44 -8.78 2.99
N PRO A 65 -22.00 -8.27 1.82
CA PRO A 65 -20.99 -7.21 1.75
C PRO A 65 -21.36 -5.94 2.52
N ASN A 66 -22.64 -5.55 2.57
CA ASN A 66 -23.06 -4.35 3.29
C ASN A 66 -22.89 -4.49 4.81
N VAL A 67 -23.07 -5.71 5.33
CA VAL A 67 -22.87 -5.99 6.76
C VAL A 67 -21.38 -5.92 7.09
N LYS A 68 -20.50 -6.50 6.24
CA LYS A 68 -19.04 -6.39 6.41
C LYS A 68 -18.56 -4.94 6.31
N ASN A 69 -19.04 -4.19 5.32
CA ASN A 69 -18.73 -2.76 5.17
C ASN A 69 -19.19 -1.95 6.39
N GLY A 70 -20.36 -2.27 6.93
CA GLY A 70 -20.85 -1.70 8.18
C GLY A 70 -19.91 -2.03 9.36
N ALA A 71 -19.53 -3.29 9.51
CA ALA A 71 -18.60 -3.72 10.56
C ALA A 71 -17.24 -3.00 10.48
N LEU A 72 -16.66 -2.87 9.27
CA LEU A 72 -15.42 -2.13 9.01
C LEU A 72 -15.52 -0.65 9.42
N MET A 73 -16.63 0.01 9.08
CA MET A 73 -16.92 1.37 9.52
C MET A 73 -17.06 1.47 11.05
N GLY A 74 -17.73 0.49 11.68
CA GLY A 74 -17.84 0.41 13.12
C GLY A 74 -16.49 0.27 13.82
N LEU A 75 -15.61 -0.62 13.34
CA LEU A 75 -14.26 -0.79 13.89
C LEU A 75 -13.42 0.49 13.77
N SER A 76 -13.54 1.20 12.64
CA SER A 76 -12.91 2.50 12.44
C SER A 76 -13.43 3.53 13.45
N SER A 77 -14.75 3.59 13.64
CA SER A 77 -15.41 4.50 14.59
C SER A 77 -15.00 4.21 16.04
N VAL A 78 -14.81 2.93 16.38
CA VAL A 78 -14.26 2.52 17.68
C VAL A 78 -12.85 3.09 17.88
N ALA A 79 -11.96 2.94 16.88
CA ALA A 79 -10.60 3.46 16.97
C ALA A 79 -10.57 4.99 17.10
N VAL A 80 -11.41 5.69 16.35
CA VAL A 80 -11.56 7.16 16.42
C VAL A 80 -12.03 7.59 17.82
N GLY A 81 -13.10 6.97 18.34
CA GLY A 81 -13.66 7.33 19.64
C GLY A 81 -12.71 7.07 20.81
N LEU A 82 -11.88 6.02 20.72
CA LEU A 82 -10.84 5.73 21.71
C LEU A 82 -9.62 6.65 21.61
N GLY A 83 -9.38 7.28 20.46
CA GLY A 83 -8.17 8.07 20.20
C GLY A 83 -6.90 7.28 20.53
N LYS A 84 -6.00 7.86 21.33
CA LYS A 84 -4.76 7.17 21.77
C LYS A 84 -5.02 5.89 22.58
N GLY A 85 -6.19 5.77 23.21
CA GLY A 85 -6.57 4.57 23.94
C GLY A 85 -6.78 3.34 23.05
N CYS A 86 -6.89 3.51 21.72
CA CYS A 86 -7.07 2.42 20.77
C CYS A 86 -5.90 1.42 20.78
N VAL A 87 -4.71 1.86 21.23
CA VAL A 87 -3.49 1.05 21.32
C VAL A 87 -3.71 -0.23 22.14
N ASN A 88 -4.55 -0.16 23.18
CA ASN A 88 -4.88 -1.29 24.05
C ASN A 88 -5.72 -2.39 23.38
N TYR A 89 -6.20 -2.14 22.15
CA TYR A 89 -7.12 -3.00 21.41
C TYR A 89 -6.68 -3.24 19.97
N LEU A 90 -5.43 -2.90 19.63
CA LEU A 90 -4.97 -2.93 18.23
C LEU A 90 -5.05 -4.33 17.61
N SER A 91 -4.70 -5.36 18.36
CA SER A 91 -4.86 -6.74 17.90
C SER A 91 -6.32 -7.00 17.53
N GLU A 92 -7.25 -6.73 18.43
CA GLU A 92 -8.67 -7.03 18.23
C GLU A 92 -9.31 -6.18 17.13
N LEU A 93 -8.76 -4.99 16.84
CA LEU A 93 -9.20 -4.13 15.74
C LEU A 93 -8.60 -4.57 14.39
N ILE A 94 -7.29 -4.83 14.33
CA ILE A 94 -6.54 -5.06 13.09
C ILE A 94 -6.86 -6.43 12.49
N HIS A 95 -6.86 -7.50 13.29
CA HIS A 95 -7.06 -8.87 12.77
C HIS A 95 -8.33 -9.04 11.93
N PRO A 96 -9.53 -8.60 12.39
CA PRO A 96 -10.74 -8.75 11.56
C PRO A 96 -10.71 -7.87 10.31
N ILE A 97 -10.04 -6.72 10.33
CA ILE A 97 -9.87 -5.87 9.14
C ILE A 97 -8.98 -6.57 8.11
N LEU A 98 -7.85 -7.13 8.53
CA LEU A 98 -6.94 -7.84 7.63
C LEU A 98 -7.59 -9.08 6.99
N ALA A 99 -8.45 -9.78 7.72
CA ALA A 99 -9.21 -10.91 7.17
C ALA A 99 -10.06 -10.50 5.95
N CYS A 100 -10.56 -9.27 5.93
CA CYS A 100 -11.36 -8.75 4.82
C CYS A 100 -10.55 -8.46 3.55
N PHE A 101 -9.21 -8.54 3.58
CA PHE A 101 -8.38 -8.32 2.40
C PHE A 101 -8.44 -9.48 1.40
N SER A 102 -8.92 -10.65 1.85
CA SER A 102 -9.13 -11.83 1.00
C SER A 102 -10.59 -12.00 0.55
N GLU A 103 -11.42 -10.97 0.70
CA GLU A 103 -12.83 -11.01 0.29
C GLU A 103 -12.97 -10.97 -1.23
N SER A 104 -13.94 -11.72 -1.77
CA SER A 104 -14.20 -11.76 -3.21
C SER A 104 -14.67 -10.40 -3.75
N GLU A 105 -15.40 -9.64 -2.94
CA GLU A 105 -15.96 -8.35 -3.32
C GLU A 105 -14.91 -7.24 -3.16
N SER A 106 -14.50 -6.62 -4.28
CA SER A 106 -13.48 -5.56 -4.31
C SER A 106 -13.81 -4.38 -3.39
N ARG A 107 -15.08 -4.01 -3.31
CA ARG A 107 -15.55 -2.94 -2.42
C ARG A 107 -15.27 -3.25 -0.94
N VAL A 108 -15.40 -4.51 -0.51
CA VAL A 108 -15.12 -4.89 0.89
C VAL A 108 -13.63 -4.81 1.17
N ARG A 109 -12.78 -5.24 0.22
CA ARG A 109 -11.32 -5.11 0.31
C ARG A 109 -10.89 -3.64 0.42
N TYR A 110 -11.48 -2.76 -0.39
CA TYR A 110 -11.24 -1.31 -0.32
C TYR A 110 -11.63 -0.73 1.05
N GLN A 111 -12.85 -1.01 1.53
CA GLN A 111 -13.29 -0.52 2.85
C GLN A 111 -12.41 -1.07 3.97
N ALA A 112 -11.83 -2.26 3.81
CA ALA A 112 -10.92 -2.82 4.79
C ALA A 112 -9.58 -2.08 4.79
N ALA A 113 -9.03 -1.75 3.62
CA ALA A 113 -7.83 -0.92 3.53
C ALA A 113 -8.04 0.48 4.15
N GLU A 114 -9.19 1.12 3.85
CA GLU A 114 -9.57 2.40 4.46
C GLU A 114 -9.68 2.30 5.99
N ALA A 115 -10.36 1.26 6.50
CA ALA A 115 -10.51 1.03 7.93
C ALA A 115 -9.14 0.80 8.61
N LEU A 116 -8.26 0.02 7.98
CA LEU A 116 -6.93 -0.23 8.49
C LEU A 116 -6.12 1.07 8.56
N PHE A 117 -6.12 1.88 7.50
CA PHE A 117 -5.45 3.18 7.51
C PHE A 117 -5.93 4.07 8.65
N ASN A 118 -7.24 4.15 8.87
CA ASN A 118 -7.82 4.95 9.95
C ASN A 118 -7.34 4.49 11.34
N VAL A 119 -7.27 3.18 11.59
CA VAL A 119 -6.73 2.62 12.84
C VAL A 119 -5.23 2.95 12.99
N LEU A 120 -4.44 2.68 11.96
CA LEU A 120 -2.98 2.88 11.99
C LEU A 120 -2.59 4.36 12.13
N LYS A 121 -3.34 5.28 11.48
CA LYS A 121 -3.14 6.73 11.58
C LYS A 121 -3.25 7.24 13.02
N ILE A 122 -4.12 6.63 13.82
CA ILE A 122 -4.34 6.99 15.23
C ILE A 122 -3.24 6.37 16.10
N ALA A 123 -2.93 5.09 15.88
CA ALA A 123 -1.96 4.34 16.68
C ALA A 123 -0.50 4.76 16.43
N ARG A 124 -0.17 5.23 15.23
CA ARG A 124 1.17 5.70 14.83
C ARG A 124 2.27 4.70 15.20
N GLY A 125 3.28 5.11 15.96
CA GLY A 125 4.44 4.28 16.31
C GLY A 125 4.08 2.99 17.05
N GLU A 126 2.97 2.97 17.79
CA GLU A 126 2.51 1.78 18.51
C GLU A 126 2.01 0.68 17.55
N ALA A 127 1.64 1.05 16.31
CA ALA A 127 1.25 0.09 15.30
C ALA A 127 2.42 -0.71 14.71
N LEU A 128 3.67 -0.31 14.98
CA LEU A 128 4.86 -0.99 14.44
C LEU A 128 4.95 -2.45 14.88
N ALA A 129 4.46 -2.79 16.09
CA ALA A 129 4.39 -4.17 16.57
C ALA A 129 3.46 -5.05 15.70
N HIS A 130 2.50 -4.45 15.01
CA HIS A 130 1.56 -5.11 14.10
C HIS A 130 1.98 -4.99 12.63
N PHE A 131 3.11 -4.37 12.33
CA PHE A 131 3.57 -4.16 10.96
C PHE A 131 3.76 -5.46 10.18
N PRO A 132 4.34 -6.56 10.72
CA PRO A 132 4.55 -7.78 9.94
C PRO A 132 3.26 -8.36 9.31
N PRO A 133 2.17 -8.62 10.06
CA PRO A 133 0.93 -9.13 9.44
C PRO A 133 0.22 -8.09 8.56
N VAL A 134 0.29 -6.80 8.90
CA VAL A 134 -0.26 -5.72 8.07
C VAL A 134 0.44 -5.66 6.71
N PHE A 135 1.76 -5.72 6.72
CA PHE A 135 2.58 -5.70 5.52
C PHE A 135 2.31 -6.93 4.64
N GLU A 136 2.23 -8.12 5.22
CA GLU A 136 1.89 -9.34 4.48
C GLU A 136 0.51 -9.24 3.81
N ALA A 137 -0.50 -8.74 4.54
CA ALA A 137 -1.83 -8.57 4.00
C ALA A 137 -1.88 -7.54 2.87
N LEU A 138 -1.23 -6.38 3.02
CA LEU A 138 -1.11 -5.38 1.95
C LEU A 138 -0.34 -5.92 0.75
N ALA A 139 0.72 -6.71 0.97
CA ALA A 139 1.48 -7.34 -0.08
C ALA A 139 0.64 -8.33 -0.89
N ARG A 140 -0.20 -9.14 -0.22
CA ARG A 140 -1.16 -10.02 -0.88
C ARG A 140 -2.21 -9.25 -1.66
N LEU A 141 -2.76 -8.19 -1.07
CA LEU A 141 -3.75 -7.33 -1.72
C LEU A 141 -3.18 -6.66 -2.99
N ALA A 142 -1.88 -6.37 -3.01
CA ALA A 142 -1.18 -5.78 -4.15
C ALA A 142 -0.64 -6.77 -5.18
N ALA A 143 -0.57 -8.05 -4.82
CA ALA A 143 -0.28 -9.13 -5.75
C ALA A 143 -1.55 -9.67 -6.41
N ASP A 144 -2.74 -9.24 -5.97
CA ASP A 144 -4.02 -9.62 -6.56
C ASP A 144 -4.18 -8.90 -7.91
N PRO A 145 -4.38 -9.61 -9.04
CA PRO A 145 -4.47 -9.01 -10.37
C PRO A 145 -5.73 -8.17 -10.62
N GLU A 146 -6.65 -8.06 -9.65
CA GLU A 146 -7.76 -7.11 -9.73
C GLU A 146 -7.27 -5.68 -9.44
N PRO A 147 -7.61 -4.67 -10.28
CA PRO A 147 -6.96 -3.36 -10.26
C PRO A 147 -7.03 -2.67 -8.90
N GLN A 148 -5.87 -2.26 -8.40
CA GLN A 148 -5.72 -1.48 -7.18
C GLN A 148 -6.13 -0.01 -7.38
N ASP A 149 -7.44 0.26 -7.40
CA ASP A 149 -8.00 1.63 -7.39
C ASP A 149 -7.92 2.33 -6.00
N ILE A 150 -7.13 1.81 -5.07
CA ILE A 150 -7.04 2.33 -3.68
C ILE A 150 -6.23 3.64 -3.61
N VAL A 151 -5.29 3.86 -4.54
CA VAL A 151 -4.36 5.02 -4.49
C VAL A 151 -4.90 6.25 -5.22
N THR A 152 -5.87 6.07 -6.12
CA THR A 152 -6.36 7.12 -7.03
C THR A 152 -7.47 8.01 -6.44
N GLU A 153 -8.02 7.68 -5.26
CA GLU A 153 -9.15 8.42 -4.67
C GLU A 153 -8.79 9.35 -3.49
N SER A 154 -7.53 9.35 -3.02
CA SER A 154 -7.13 10.19 -1.88
C SER A 154 -6.48 11.50 -2.36
N SER A 155 -7.17 12.62 -2.14
CA SER A 155 -6.82 13.96 -2.63
C SER A 155 -5.58 14.61 -1.99
N SER A 156 -4.77 13.88 -1.21
CA SER A 156 -3.59 14.42 -0.53
C SER A 156 -2.51 13.36 -0.24
N PHE A 157 -2.09 12.60 -1.25
CA PHE A 157 -0.97 11.67 -1.10
C PHE A 157 0.36 12.42 -0.93
N ASP A 158 0.99 12.27 0.25
CA ASP A 158 2.31 12.86 0.54
C ASP A 158 3.42 11.94 0.03
N LEU A 159 3.82 12.17 -1.22
CA LEU A 159 4.90 11.44 -1.87
C LEU A 159 6.23 11.57 -1.11
N ALA A 160 6.53 12.75 -0.57
CA ALA A 160 7.80 13.02 0.11
C ALA A 160 7.93 12.22 1.41
N ALA A 161 6.82 12.00 2.12
CA ALA A 161 6.81 11.13 3.30
C ALA A 161 6.85 9.63 2.94
N PHE A 162 6.33 9.24 1.77
CA PHE A 162 6.22 7.83 1.38
C PHE A 162 7.51 7.26 0.77
N VAL A 163 8.23 8.04 -0.03
CA VAL A 163 9.46 7.57 -0.71
C VAL A 163 10.52 7.01 0.24
N PRO A 164 10.82 7.64 1.41
CA PRO A 164 11.76 7.05 2.37
C PRO A 164 11.35 5.65 2.84
N MET A 165 10.05 5.40 2.99
CA MET A 165 9.52 4.10 3.42
C MET A 165 9.71 3.02 2.35
N LEU A 166 9.56 3.39 1.06
CA LEU A 166 9.86 2.51 -0.08
C LEU A 166 11.36 2.22 -0.17
N ARG A 167 12.18 3.28 -0.07
CA ARG A 167 13.65 3.20 -0.13
C ARG A 167 14.21 2.24 0.91
N GLU A 168 13.73 2.28 2.15
CA GLU A 168 14.16 1.35 3.21
C GLU A 168 13.84 -0.12 2.89
N ARG A 169 12.77 -0.36 2.13
CA ARG A 169 12.24 -1.71 1.87
C ARG A 169 12.73 -2.30 0.55
N ILE A 170 13.33 -1.51 -0.33
CA ILE A 170 13.80 -1.96 -1.63
C ILE A 170 14.89 -3.04 -1.52
N TYR A 171 15.61 -3.12 -0.40
CA TYR A 171 16.67 -4.10 -0.14
C TYR A 171 16.23 -5.33 0.68
N THR A 172 14.93 -5.52 0.86
CA THR A 172 14.41 -6.63 1.67
C THR A 172 14.74 -8.01 1.09
N ARG A 173 14.96 -8.99 1.97
CA ARG A 173 15.24 -10.39 1.56
C ARG A 173 13.98 -11.16 1.17
N ASN A 174 12.80 -10.70 1.57
CA ASN A 174 11.54 -11.36 1.26
C ASN A 174 11.12 -11.05 -0.20
N ALA A 175 10.95 -12.08 -1.03
CA ALA A 175 10.58 -11.94 -2.43
C ALA A 175 9.21 -11.25 -2.61
N PHE A 176 8.21 -11.61 -1.81
CA PHE A 176 6.90 -10.96 -1.84
C PHE A 176 6.99 -9.48 -1.47
N ALA A 177 7.87 -9.14 -0.53
CA ALA A 177 8.11 -7.76 -0.14
C ALA A 177 8.78 -6.95 -1.25
N ARG A 178 9.71 -7.53 -2.01
CA ARG A 178 10.31 -6.89 -3.18
C ARG A 178 9.32 -6.72 -4.33
N GLN A 179 8.52 -7.75 -4.61
CA GLN A 179 7.43 -7.68 -5.60
C GLN A 179 6.46 -6.55 -5.26
N PHE A 180 6.08 -6.43 -3.99
CA PHE A 180 5.25 -5.34 -3.48
C PHE A 180 5.88 -3.96 -3.72
N VAL A 181 7.17 -3.80 -3.41
CA VAL A 181 7.87 -2.53 -3.65
C VAL A 181 7.81 -2.14 -5.13
N VAL A 182 8.08 -3.07 -6.05
CA VAL A 182 7.98 -2.78 -7.49
C VAL A 182 6.56 -2.43 -7.91
N SER A 183 5.54 -3.14 -7.42
CA SER A 183 4.14 -2.80 -7.67
C SER A 183 3.80 -1.37 -7.26
N TRP A 184 4.23 -0.93 -6.07
CA TRP A 184 3.96 0.43 -5.59
C TRP A 184 4.70 1.49 -6.38
N VAL A 185 5.94 1.22 -6.80
CA VAL A 185 6.67 2.12 -7.71
C VAL A 185 5.89 2.28 -9.02
N SER A 186 5.36 1.19 -9.59
CA SER A 186 4.54 1.25 -10.80
C SER A 186 3.21 1.98 -10.62
N VAL A 187 2.52 1.76 -9.51
CA VAL A 187 1.25 2.46 -9.22
C VAL A 187 1.50 3.96 -9.08
N LEU A 188 2.52 4.35 -8.33
CA LEU A 188 2.84 5.76 -8.11
C LEU A 188 3.29 6.47 -9.39
N ASP A 189 4.09 5.83 -10.24
CA ASP A 189 4.51 6.39 -11.52
C ASP A 189 3.35 6.56 -12.52
N ALA A 190 2.31 5.74 -12.41
CA ALA A 190 1.14 5.81 -13.26
C ALA A 190 0.14 6.94 -12.90
N VAL A 191 0.28 7.56 -11.72
CA VAL A 191 -0.62 8.64 -11.28
C VAL A 191 -0.18 9.98 -11.92
N PRO A 192 -1.04 10.64 -12.73
CA PRO A 192 -0.66 11.84 -13.50
C PRO A 192 -0.13 13.03 -12.68
N ASP A 193 -0.57 13.15 -11.42
CA ASP A 193 -0.22 14.25 -10.53
C ASP A 193 0.95 13.91 -9.57
N ILE A 194 1.50 12.70 -9.66
CA ILE A 194 2.62 12.24 -8.83
C ILE A 194 3.91 12.27 -9.65
N GLU A 195 4.85 13.12 -9.26
CA GLU A 195 6.16 13.23 -9.92
C GLU A 195 7.18 12.28 -9.32
N LEU A 196 6.96 10.96 -9.45
CA LEU A 196 7.86 9.94 -8.89
C LEU A 196 9.26 9.97 -9.52
N VAL A 197 9.37 10.37 -10.80
CA VAL A 197 10.64 10.38 -11.53
C VAL A 197 11.73 11.24 -10.85
N GLY A 198 11.33 12.29 -10.12
CA GLY A 198 12.26 13.13 -9.35
C GLY A 198 12.92 12.39 -8.17
N TYR A 199 12.30 11.32 -7.69
CA TYR A 199 12.82 10.46 -6.61
C TYR A 199 13.57 9.23 -7.15
N LEU A 200 13.69 9.09 -8.47
CA LEU A 200 14.42 7.99 -9.09
C LEU A 200 15.86 7.82 -8.55
N PRO A 201 16.64 8.88 -8.26
CA PRO A 201 17.98 8.71 -7.68
C PRO A 201 18.01 7.88 -6.39
N GLU A 202 16.95 7.95 -5.58
CA GLU A 202 16.85 7.20 -4.32
C GLU A 202 16.43 5.74 -4.52
N LEU A 203 15.74 5.44 -5.62
CA LEU A 203 15.16 4.12 -5.89
C LEU A 203 16.01 3.30 -6.88
N LEU A 204 16.81 3.95 -7.71
CA LEU A 204 17.45 3.35 -8.88
C LEU A 204 18.34 2.15 -8.54
N ASP A 205 19.16 2.24 -7.49
CA ASP A 205 20.07 1.16 -7.11
C ASP A 205 19.32 -0.13 -6.74
N GLY A 206 18.23 0.01 -5.98
CA GLY A 206 17.40 -1.12 -5.58
C GLY A 206 16.66 -1.72 -6.77
N LEU A 207 16.14 -0.88 -7.68
CA LEU A 207 15.50 -1.35 -8.92
C LEU A 207 16.51 -2.11 -9.81
N PHE A 208 17.74 -1.62 -9.96
CA PHE A 208 18.76 -2.35 -10.71
C PHE A 208 19.10 -3.70 -10.08
N LYS A 209 19.21 -3.78 -8.75
CA LYS A 209 19.40 -5.08 -8.07
C LYS A 209 18.25 -6.05 -8.28
N MET A 210 17.01 -5.55 -8.42
CA MET A 210 15.83 -6.38 -8.71
C MET A 210 15.79 -6.90 -10.15
N LEU A 211 16.60 -6.36 -11.07
CA LEU A 211 16.77 -6.96 -12.40
C LEU A 211 17.46 -8.32 -12.36
N ASP A 212 18.22 -8.60 -11.30
CA ASP A 212 18.86 -9.89 -11.05
C ASP A 212 18.17 -10.67 -9.90
N ASP A 213 16.91 -10.33 -9.60
CA ASP A 213 16.14 -11.04 -8.58
C ASP A 213 16.01 -12.53 -8.90
N PRO A 214 16.12 -13.46 -7.92
CA PRO A 214 15.87 -14.89 -8.17
C PRO A 214 14.47 -15.16 -8.73
N ASN A 215 13.46 -14.35 -8.40
CA ASN A 215 12.09 -14.49 -8.90
C ASN A 215 11.93 -13.83 -10.29
N PRO A 216 11.59 -14.60 -11.34
CA PRO A 216 11.42 -14.08 -12.71
C PRO A 216 10.35 -13.00 -12.85
N GLU A 217 9.28 -13.07 -12.05
CA GLU A 217 8.20 -12.07 -12.16
C GLU A 217 8.64 -10.71 -11.63
N ILE A 218 9.45 -10.68 -10.56
CA ILE A 218 10.02 -9.44 -10.03
C ILE A 218 10.95 -8.79 -11.06
N ARG A 219 11.79 -9.60 -11.72
CA ARG A 219 12.64 -9.11 -12.82
C ARG A 219 11.80 -8.49 -13.94
N ARG A 220 10.71 -9.17 -14.35
CA ARG A 220 9.79 -8.69 -15.40
C ARG A 220 9.14 -7.37 -15.02
N MET A 221 8.56 -7.29 -13.82
CA MET A 221 7.91 -6.07 -13.32
C MET A 221 8.89 -4.91 -13.25
N CYS A 222 10.10 -5.16 -12.74
CA CYS A 222 11.12 -4.13 -12.61
C CYS A 222 11.63 -3.64 -13.98
N ASP A 223 11.80 -4.55 -14.95
CA ASP A 223 12.19 -4.19 -16.31
C ASP A 223 11.14 -3.32 -17.02
N VAL A 224 9.86 -3.67 -16.86
CA VAL A 224 8.74 -2.85 -17.37
C VAL A 224 8.78 -1.46 -16.74
N GLN A 225 8.93 -1.37 -15.42
CA GLN A 225 8.91 -0.08 -14.72
C GLN A 225 10.10 0.81 -15.09
N LEU A 226 11.30 0.25 -15.23
CA LEU A 226 12.47 1.01 -15.69
C LEU A 226 12.31 1.49 -17.14
N ASN A 227 11.59 0.75 -18.00
CA ASN A 227 11.25 1.19 -19.34
C ASN A 227 10.25 2.36 -19.35
N GLU A 228 9.25 2.37 -18.45
CA GLU A 228 8.32 3.50 -18.32
C GLU A 228 9.02 4.76 -17.80
N PHE A 229 9.87 4.63 -16.77
CA PHE A 229 10.71 5.75 -16.32
C PHE A 229 11.57 6.28 -17.46
N LEU A 230 12.19 5.41 -18.26
CA LEU A 230 12.97 5.84 -19.40
C LEU A 230 12.14 6.64 -20.42
N ARG A 231 10.92 6.20 -20.73
CA ARG A 231 10.02 6.94 -21.62
C ARG A 231 9.68 8.30 -21.04
N SER A 232 9.41 8.38 -19.74
CA SER A 232 9.15 9.62 -19.02
C SER A 232 10.36 10.57 -19.08
N ILE A 233 11.57 10.07 -18.81
CA ILE A 233 12.82 10.84 -18.88
C ILE A 233 13.07 11.35 -20.31
N LYS A 234 12.86 10.53 -21.34
CA LYS A 234 13.01 10.97 -22.73
C LYS A 234 12.04 12.09 -23.10
N LYS A 235 10.83 12.04 -22.54
CA LYS A 235 9.78 13.04 -22.79
C LYS A 235 10.12 14.36 -22.10
N ASP A 236 10.62 14.31 -20.86
CA ASP A 236 11.01 15.48 -20.09
C ASP A 236 12.24 15.19 -19.20
N PRO A 237 13.46 15.39 -19.73
CA PRO A 237 14.70 15.14 -18.98
C PRO A 237 14.87 16.09 -17.79
N SER A 238 14.21 17.25 -17.78
CA SER A 238 14.42 18.29 -16.76
C SER A 238 13.94 17.89 -15.37
N LYS A 239 13.09 16.85 -15.27
CA LYS A 239 12.52 16.34 -14.02
C LYS A 239 13.45 15.39 -13.26
N VAL A 240 14.65 15.11 -13.77
CA VAL A 240 15.54 14.10 -13.20
C VAL A 240 16.89 14.69 -12.82
N ASP A 241 17.33 14.36 -11.61
CA ASP A 241 18.68 14.64 -11.14
C ASP A 241 19.66 13.57 -11.63
N PHE A 242 20.19 13.77 -12.84
CA PHE A 242 21.21 12.89 -13.43
C PHE A 242 22.52 12.87 -12.62
N GLN A 243 22.85 13.98 -11.94
CA GLN A 243 24.06 14.09 -11.16
C GLN A 243 23.99 13.15 -9.95
N ALA A 244 22.83 13.07 -9.29
CA ALA A 244 22.59 12.14 -8.19
C ALA A 244 22.59 10.67 -8.64
N MET A 245 22.21 10.38 -9.88
CA MET A 245 22.15 9.00 -10.41
C MET A 245 23.51 8.47 -10.89
N ILE A 246 24.48 9.33 -11.21
CA ILE A 246 25.70 8.94 -11.93
C ILE A 246 26.51 7.85 -11.21
N ASN A 247 26.62 7.92 -9.89
CA ASN A 247 27.39 6.95 -9.11
C ASN A 247 26.74 5.56 -9.13
N VAL A 248 25.40 5.52 -9.05
CA VAL A 248 24.64 4.26 -9.15
C VAL A 248 24.82 3.68 -10.55
N LEU A 249 24.68 4.50 -11.59
CA LEU A 249 24.85 4.07 -12.97
C LEU A 249 26.24 3.50 -13.24
N ILE A 250 27.31 4.18 -12.78
CA ILE A 250 28.69 3.71 -12.92
C ILE A 250 28.90 2.39 -12.16
N THR A 251 28.39 2.28 -10.94
CA THR A 251 28.54 1.09 -10.11
C THR A 251 27.94 -0.13 -10.80
N HIS A 252 26.70 -0.01 -11.30
CA HIS A 252 26.01 -1.11 -11.99
C HIS A 252 26.60 -1.39 -13.37
N ALA A 253 27.10 -0.37 -14.09
CA ALA A 253 27.80 -0.53 -15.35
C ALA A 253 29.07 -1.39 -15.27
N GLN A 254 29.72 -1.36 -14.12
CA GLN A 254 30.99 -2.04 -13.89
C GLN A 254 30.82 -3.41 -13.21
N SER A 255 29.59 -3.79 -12.84
CA SER A 255 29.32 -5.05 -12.13
C SER A 255 29.80 -6.27 -12.93
N PRO A 256 30.50 -7.24 -12.32
CA PRO A 256 30.96 -8.48 -12.96
C PRO A 256 29.83 -9.42 -13.41
N GLU A 257 28.60 -9.15 -13.04
CA GLU A 257 27.42 -9.91 -13.47
C GLU A 257 27.08 -9.58 -14.93
N GLU A 258 27.11 -10.59 -15.81
CA GLU A 258 26.97 -10.48 -17.27
C GLU A 258 25.68 -9.75 -17.71
N LEU A 259 24.61 -9.84 -16.90
CA LEU A 259 23.32 -9.15 -17.12
C LEU A 259 23.37 -7.64 -16.86
N LEU A 260 24.36 -7.15 -16.12
CA LEU A 260 24.62 -5.73 -15.84
C LEU A 260 25.77 -5.18 -16.69
N GLN A 261 26.79 -6.00 -16.98
CA GLN A 261 28.02 -5.59 -17.67
C GLN A 261 27.87 -5.41 -19.20
N VAL A 262 27.03 -6.23 -19.87
CA VAL A 262 26.79 -6.14 -21.33
C VAL A 262 25.89 -4.96 -21.71
N ARG A 263 25.29 -4.27 -20.72
CA ARG A 263 24.26 -3.24 -20.88
C ARG A 263 24.79 -1.80 -21.01
N VAL A 264 26.11 -1.58 -20.86
CA VAL A 264 26.71 -0.23 -20.84
C VAL A 264 27.78 0.01 -21.91
N ARG A 265 28.30 -1.02 -22.58
CA ARG A 265 29.54 -0.92 -23.38
C ARG A 265 29.46 -1.04 -24.90
N THR A 266 28.31 -1.26 -25.54
CA THR A 266 28.24 -1.46 -27.00
C THR A 266 27.56 -0.31 -27.77
N PRO A 267 28.20 0.30 -28.78
CA PRO A 267 27.53 1.07 -29.82
C PRO A 267 26.74 0.10 -30.72
N LEU A 268 25.46 0.37 -31.01
CA LEU A 268 24.59 -0.53 -31.77
C LEU A 268 24.64 -0.29 -33.29
N PRO A 269 24.86 -1.33 -34.11
CA PRO A 269 24.30 -1.46 -35.45
C PRO A 269 22.86 -1.99 -35.41
N GLU A 270 22.10 -1.69 -36.45
CA GLU A 270 20.63 -1.55 -36.46
C GLU A 270 19.79 -2.85 -36.51
N ALA A 271 20.34 -4.04 -36.30
CA ALA A 271 19.53 -5.26 -36.40
C ALA A 271 19.95 -6.37 -35.43
N ALA A 272 18.97 -6.77 -34.61
CA ALA A 272 18.92 -7.96 -33.75
C ALA A 272 19.88 -8.02 -32.55
N VAL A 273 19.42 -7.64 -31.35
CA VAL A 273 19.45 -8.50 -30.13
C VAL A 273 18.37 -8.06 -29.11
N THR A 274 17.77 -9.05 -28.45
CA THR A 274 16.55 -9.13 -27.64
C THR A 274 16.46 -8.22 -26.39
N ASP A 275 15.19 -7.89 -26.09
CA ASP A 275 14.54 -6.84 -25.28
C ASP A 275 15.02 -6.40 -23.88
N CYS A 276 16.10 -6.90 -23.30
CA CYS A 276 16.57 -6.37 -21.99
C CYS A 276 17.60 -5.23 -22.13
N ARG A 277 18.15 -5.01 -23.33
CA ARG A 277 19.36 -4.19 -23.57
C ARG A 277 19.14 -2.66 -23.58
N ARG A 278 17.90 -2.18 -23.57
CA ARG A 278 17.57 -0.77 -23.91
C ARG A 278 17.58 0.21 -22.73
N SER A 279 17.19 -0.18 -21.53
CA SER A 279 16.85 0.81 -20.48
C SER A 279 18.05 1.46 -19.81
N ILE A 280 19.09 0.69 -19.50
CA ILE A 280 20.29 1.18 -18.80
C ILE A 280 21.22 1.96 -19.76
N ALA A 281 21.40 1.46 -20.98
CA ALA A 281 22.22 2.12 -22.01
C ALA A 281 21.70 3.53 -22.33
N ILE A 282 20.39 3.72 -22.36
CA ILE A 282 19.79 5.01 -22.71
C ILE A 282 19.82 5.98 -21.52
N ILE A 283 19.68 5.53 -20.27
CA ILE A 283 19.88 6.41 -19.10
C ILE A 283 21.35 6.86 -19.03
N TYR A 284 22.30 5.97 -19.35
CA TYR A 284 23.72 6.30 -19.44
C TYR A 284 24.02 7.27 -20.60
N ASP A 285 23.47 7.03 -21.80
CA ASP A 285 23.63 7.89 -22.99
C ASP A 285 22.94 9.26 -22.82
N LEU A 286 21.81 9.32 -22.10
CA LEU A 286 21.18 10.58 -21.68
C LEU A 286 22.05 11.32 -20.67
N SER A 287 22.62 10.64 -19.66
CA SER A 287 23.50 11.30 -18.68
C SER A 287 24.78 11.86 -19.32
N ILE A 288 25.37 11.17 -20.31
CA ILE A 288 26.55 11.66 -21.04
C ILE A 288 26.21 12.85 -21.96
N ARG A 289 25.05 12.84 -22.62
CA ARG A 289 24.62 13.94 -23.51
C ARG A 289 24.20 15.22 -22.79
N PHE A 290 23.89 15.16 -21.49
CA PHE A 290 23.49 16.33 -20.69
C PHE A 290 24.59 16.83 -19.74
N LEU A 291 25.70 16.09 -19.57
CA LEU A 291 26.86 16.47 -18.74
C LEU A 291 28.09 16.94 -19.54
N LEU A 292 28.04 16.91 -20.89
CA LEU A 292 29.02 17.47 -21.82
C LEU A 292 28.33 18.48 -22.75
#